data_AF-A0A8S1BSK6-F1
#
_entry.id   AF-A0A8S1BSK6-F1
#
_cell.length_a   1.000
_cell.length_b   1.000
_cell.length_c   1.000
_cell.angle_alpha   90.00
_cell.angle_beta   90.00
_cell.angle_gamma   90.00
#
_symmetry.space_group_name_H-M   'P 1'
#
loop_
_entity.id
_entity.type
_entity.pdbx_description
1 polymer ?
#
loop_
_entity_poly.entity_id
_entity_poly.type
_entity_poly.pdbx_seq_one_letter_code
_entity_poly.pdbx_strand_id
1 'polypeptide(L)'
;MASCVFHHQILRACLNVLTKQEASPCVEKEEVKVEVERFIDLARQMEAFFLQKRFLLSAMRPELLVKEDNNELKCELQRKEELLRRHYDKIIQWQGLLADLQGHTVYNKCQQQQQNTQQQQAVQQVAATQQQHVVQQSVQAQQMAAAAAAQQAALQQQAALQQQQVPRPPHPPAYPANVPRR
;
A
#
# COMPACT_ATOMS: atom_id res chain seq x y z
N MET A 1 -7.88 -17.77 3.62
CA MET A 1 -7.07 -18.22 4.78
C MET A 1 -7.16 -19.73 5.09
N ALA A 2 -8.34 -20.38 5.03
CA ALA A 2 -8.49 -21.81 5.36
C ALA A 2 -7.60 -22.78 4.54
N SER A 3 -7.33 -22.47 3.26
CA SER A 3 -6.48 -23.29 2.40
C SER A 3 -4.99 -23.31 2.80
N CYS A 4 -4.46 -22.21 3.36
CA CYS A 4 -3.07 -22.15 3.83
C CYS A 4 -2.87 -22.93 5.14
N VAL A 5 -3.86 -22.89 6.04
CA VAL A 5 -3.80 -23.62 7.32
C VAL A 5 -3.87 -25.14 7.09
N PHE A 6 -4.67 -25.58 6.11
CA PHE A 6 -4.78 -26.98 5.74
C PHE A 6 -3.48 -27.52 5.10
N HIS A 7 -2.83 -26.71 4.25
CA HIS A 7 -1.56 -27.05 3.63
C HIS A 7 -0.43 -27.19 4.68
N HIS A 8 -0.37 -26.27 5.65
CA HIS A 8 0.61 -26.33 6.74
C HIS A 8 0.39 -27.53 7.66
N GLN A 9 -0.86 -27.88 7.98
CA GLN A 9 -1.19 -29.05 8.81
C GLN A 9 -0.85 -30.38 8.12
N ILE A 10 -1.12 -30.52 6.82
CA ILE A 10 -0.77 -31.75 6.09
C ILE A 10 0.74 -31.86 5.91
N LEU A 11 1.42 -30.78 5.51
CA LEU A 11 2.88 -30.78 5.38
C LEU A 11 3.55 -31.16 6.70
N ARG A 12 3.05 -30.61 7.82
CA ARG A 12 3.54 -30.94 9.18
C ARG A 12 3.26 -32.41 9.56
N ALA A 13 2.09 -32.94 9.23
CA ALA A 13 1.76 -34.34 9.48
C ALA A 13 2.66 -35.29 8.68
N CYS A 14 2.92 -34.99 7.41
CA CYS A 14 3.79 -35.79 6.56
C CYS A 14 5.27 -35.69 6.96
N LEU A 15 5.77 -34.49 7.28
CA LEU A 15 7.13 -34.30 7.79
C LEU A 15 7.35 -35.02 9.11
N ASN A 16 6.32 -35.13 9.97
CA ASN A 16 6.42 -35.90 11.20
C ASN A 16 6.53 -37.42 10.95
N VAL A 17 5.98 -37.96 9.86
CA VAL A 17 6.16 -39.39 9.51
C VAL A 17 7.60 -39.65 9.06
N LEU A 18 8.17 -38.72 8.28
CA LEU A 18 9.56 -38.81 7.81
C LEU A 18 10.59 -38.56 8.91
N THR A 19 10.26 -37.76 9.94
CA THR A 19 11.21 -37.37 10.99
C THR A 19 11.07 -38.13 12.31
N LYS A 20 9.96 -38.86 12.54
CA LYS A 20 9.76 -39.68 13.75
C LYS A 20 10.23 -41.13 13.62
N GLN A 21 10.79 -41.54 12.48
CA GLN A 21 11.51 -42.80 12.41
C GLN A 21 12.86 -42.58 13.12
N GLU A 22 12.86 -42.81 14.44
CA GLU A 22 14.05 -42.89 15.29
C GLU A 22 15.13 -43.67 14.54
N ALA A 23 16.36 -43.15 14.56
CA ALA A 23 17.52 -43.70 13.87
C ALA A 23 17.86 -45.12 14.37
N SER A 24 17.06 -46.10 13.98
CA SER A 24 17.41 -47.51 13.96
C SER A 24 18.33 -47.70 12.75
N PRO A 25 19.56 -48.19 12.94
CA PRO A 25 20.49 -48.44 11.84
C PRO A 25 20.06 -49.63 10.93
N CYS A 26 18.83 -50.12 11.08
CA CYS A 26 18.23 -51.21 10.33
C CYS A 26 16.90 -50.77 9.70
N VAL A 27 16.93 -49.68 8.93
CA VAL A 27 15.94 -49.47 7.86
C VAL A 27 16.75 -49.55 6.59
N GLU A 28 16.48 -50.55 5.76
CA GLU A 28 17.21 -50.75 4.51
C GLU A 28 17.16 -49.45 3.71
N LYS A 29 18.31 -48.97 3.26
CA LYS A 29 18.45 -47.74 2.46
C LYS A 29 17.49 -47.73 1.24
N GLU A 30 17.11 -48.91 0.77
CA GLU A 30 16.12 -49.14 -0.28
C GLU A 30 14.68 -48.77 0.16
N GLU A 31 14.28 -49.15 1.38
CA GLU A 31 12.95 -48.85 1.94
C GLU A 31 12.74 -47.35 2.15
N VAL A 32 13.77 -46.66 2.65
CA VAL A 32 13.76 -45.19 2.77
C VAL A 32 13.61 -44.53 1.41
N LYS A 33 14.29 -45.04 0.38
CA LYS A 33 14.23 -44.49 -0.97
C LYS A 33 12.83 -44.65 -1.57
N VAL A 34 12.20 -45.81 -1.39
CA VAL A 34 10.83 -46.07 -1.84
C VAL A 34 9.83 -45.16 -1.14
N GLU A 35 9.96 -44.93 0.17
CA GLU A 35 9.04 -44.05 0.90
C GLU A 35 9.19 -42.57 0.51
N VAL A 36 10.43 -42.13 0.23
CA VAL A 36 10.68 -40.78 -0.31
C VAL A 36 10.06 -40.60 -1.69
N GLU A 37 10.18 -41.59 -2.58
CA GLU A 37 9.54 -41.56 -3.90
C GLU A 37 8.01 -41.51 -3.77
N ARG A 38 7.42 -42.30 -2.88
CA ARG A 38 5.98 -42.26 -2.58
C ARG A 38 5.53 -40.89 -2.05
N PHE A 39 6.34 -40.26 -1.20
CA PHE A 39 6.05 -38.92 -0.69
C PHE A 39 6.09 -37.86 -1.80
N ILE A 40 7.08 -37.95 -2.70
CA ILE A 40 7.19 -37.04 -3.86
C ILE A 40 5.96 -37.17 -4.75
N ASP A 41 5.50 -38.40 -5.02
CA ASP A 41 4.31 -38.64 -5.83
C ASP A 41 3.04 -38.14 -5.16
N LEU A 42 2.89 -38.35 -3.86
CA LEU A 42 1.77 -37.83 -3.09
C LEU A 42 1.76 -36.29 -3.07
N ALA A 43 2.93 -35.67 -2.89
CA ALA A 43 3.07 -34.22 -2.92
C ALA A 43 2.70 -33.64 -4.30
N ARG A 44 3.15 -34.29 -5.39
CA ARG A 44 2.78 -33.92 -6.76
C ARG A 44 1.28 -34.09 -7.03
N GLN A 45 0.68 -35.17 -6.53
CA GLN A 45 -0.75 -35.40 -6.65
C GLN A 45 -1.57 -34.33 -5.92
N MET A 46 -1.12 -33.94 -4.72
CA MET A 46 -1.74 -32.85 -3.96
C MET A 46 -1.61 -31.52 -4.70
N GLU A 47 -0.43 -31.19 -5.22
CA GLU A 47 -0.21 -29.98 -6.01
C GLU A 47 -1.16 -29.93 -7.22
N ALA A 48 -1.25 -31.02 -7.98
CA ALA A 48 -2.17 -31.14 -9.11
C ALA A 48 -3.64 -30.94 -8.70
N PHE A 49 -4.05 -31.54 -7.58
CA PHE A 49 -5.42 -31.39 -7.05
C PHE A 49 -5.74 -29.94 -6.69
N PHE A 50 -4.84 -29.24 -5.99
CA PHE A 50 -5.07 -27.84 -5.59
C PHE A 50 -5.00 -26.88 -6.78
N LEU A 51 -4.09 -27.12 -7.74
CA LEU A 51 -4.03 -26.35 -8.97
C LEU A 51 -5.32 -26.49 -9.78
N GLN A 52 -5.84 -27.71 -9.92
CA GLN A 52 -7.11 -27.96 -10.62
C GLN A 52 -8.29 -27.28 -9.91
N LYS A 53 -8.37 -27.36 -8.57
CA LYS A 53 -9.41 -26.66 -7.80
C LYS A 53 -9.31 -25.13 -7.94
N ARG A 54 -8.10 -24.56 -7.91
CA ARG A 54 -7.88 -23.12 -8.11
C ARG A 54 -8.26 -22.67 -9.52
N PHE A 55 -7.87 -23.45 -10.53
CA PHE A 55 -8.27 -23.20 -11.91
C PHE A 55 -9.80 -23.23 -12.07
N LEU A 56 -10.46 -24.23 -11.48
CA LEU A 56 -11.92 -24.35 -11.50
C LEU A 56 -12.61 -23.18 -10.78
N LEU A 57 -12.07 -22.72 -9.66
CA LEU A 57 -12.60 -21.54 -8.96
C LEU A 57 -12.45 -20.27 -9.80
N SER A 58 -11.30 -20.09 -10.45
CA SER A 58 -11.07 -18.97 -11.37
C SER A 58 -12.02 -19.02 -12.59
N ALA A 59 -12.27 -20.21 -13.13
CA ALA A 59 -13.10 -20.41 -14.32
C ALA A 59 -14.60 -20.41 -14.02
N MET A 60 -15.04 -20.92 -12.87
CA MET A 60 -16.47 -21.12 -12.56
C MET A 60 -17.03 -20.10 -11.57
N ARG A 61 -16.19 -19.41 -10.78
CA ARG A 61 -16.63 -18.40 -9.79
C ARG A 61 -15.66 -17.20 -9.68
N PRO A 62 -15.31 -16.53 -10.79
CA PRO A 62 -14.52 -15.30 -10.73
C PRO A 62 -15.20 -14.21 -9.87
N GLU A 63 -16.54 -14.24 -9.77
CA GLU A 63 -17.31 -13.30 -8.97
C GLU A 63 -17.02 -13.38 -7.47
N LEU A 64 -16.60 -14.55 -6.96
CA LEU A 64 -16.23 -14.68 -5.55
C LEU A 64 -14.91 -13.98 -5.24
N LEU A 65 -13.92 -14.11 -6.12
CA LEU A 65 -12.64 -13.40 -5.99
C LEU A 65 -12.86 -11.89 -6.07
N VAL A 66 -13.61 -11.45 -7.08
CA VAL A 66 -13.96 -10.03 -7.23
C VAL A 66 -14.73 -9.52 -6.01
N LYS A 67 -15.60 -10.33 -5.39
CA LYS A 67 -16.31 -9.94 -4.16
C LYS A 67 -15.38 -9.83 -2.94
N GLU A 68 -14.44 -10.76 -2.78
CA GLU A 68 -13.44 -10.71 -1.70
C GLU A 68 -12.57 -9.46 -1.84
N ASP A 69 -12.05 -9.21 -3.04
CA ASP A 69 -11.27 -8.01 -3.36
C ASP A 69 -12.07 -6.73 -3.12
N ASN A 70 -13.33 -6.68 -3.59
CA ASN A 70 -14.21 -5.54 -3.34
C ASN A 70 -14.45 -5.30 -1.85
N ASN A 71 -14.52 -6.37 -1.06
CA ASN A 71 -14.72 -6.26 0.37
C ASN A 71 -13.45 -5.73 1.07
N GLU A 72 -12.26 -6.21 0.68
CA GLU A 72 -10.99 -5.64 1.15
C GLU A 72 -10.87 -4.16 0.81
N LEU A 73 -11.19 -3.78 -0.43
CA LEU A 73 -11.16 -2.39 -0.88
C LEU A 73 -12.12 -1.50 -0.07
N LYS A 74 -13.32 -1.99 0.24
CA LYS A 74 -14.29 -1.28 1.08
C LYS A 74 -13.76 -1.05 2.50
N CYS A 75 -13.18 -2.09 3.12
CA CYS A 75 -12.60 -1.97 4.45
C CYS A 75 -11.42 -0.97 4.45
N GLU A 76 -10.55 -1.04 3.45
CA GLU A 76 -9.40 -0.13 3.34
C GLU A 76 -9.83 1.30 3.07
N LEU A 77 -10.87 1.51 2.25
CA LEU A 77 -11.46 2.83 2.03
C LEU A 77 -12.00 3.41 3.34
N GLN A 78 -12.81 2.65 4.08
CA GLN A 78 -13.36 3.08 5.37
C GLN A 78 -12.25 3.45 6.36
N ARG A 79 -11.17 2.66 6.42
CA ARG A 79 -10.02 2.95 7.28
C ARG A 79 -9.35 4.27 6.90
N LYS A 80 -9.24 4.56 5.59
CA LYS A 80 -8.68 5.82 5.08
C LYS A 80 -9.59 7.01 5.37
N GLU A 81 -10.91 6.87 5.20
CA GLU A 81 -11.88 7.91 5.56
C GLU A 81 -11.79 8.28 7.03
N GLU A 82 -11.69 7.28 7.91
CA GLU A 82 -11.50 7.48 9.35
C GLU A 82 -10.19 8.22 9.68
N LEU A 83 -9.10 7.87 8.99
CA LEU A 83 -7.82 8.55 9.16
C LEU A 83 -7.89 10.01 8.71
N LEU A 84 -8.51 10.28 7.55
CA LEU A 84 -8.72 11.63 7.05
C LEU A 84 -9.56 12.44 8.03
N ARG A 85 -10.65 11.88 8.55
CA ARG A 85 -11.50 12.53 9.57
C ARG A 85 -10.68 13.01 10.77
N ARG A 86 -9.84 12.13 11.34
CA ARG A 86 -8.95 12.48 12.46
C ARG A 86 -7.95 13.58 12.11
N HIS A 87 -7.47 13.62 10.87
CA HIS A 87 -6.58 14.70 10.42
C HIS A 87 -7.33 16.02 10.32
N TYR A 88 -8.54 16.03 9.77
CA TYR A 88 -9.38 17.23 9.75
C TYR A 88 -9.69 17.73 11.16
N ASP A 89 -10.01 16.85 12.10
CA ASP A 89 -10.26 17.22 13.50
C ASP A 89 -9.03 17.91 14.13
N LYS A 90 -7.83 17.40 13.85
CA LYS A 90 -6.58 18.02 14.31
C LYS A 90 -6.33 19.38 13.66
N ILE A 91 -6.60 19.50 12.35
CA ILE A 91 -6.48 20.77 11.64
C ILE A 91 -7.40 21.81 12.26
N ILE A 92 -8.66 21.45 12.54
CA ILE A 92 -9.63 22.34 13.19
C ILE A 92 -9.13 22.77 14.59
N GLN A 93 -8.62 21.82 15.38
CA GLN A 93 -8.03 22.14 16.69
C GLN A 93 -6.86 23.12 16.57
N TRP A 94 -5.94 22.89 15.65
CA TRP A 94 -4.79 23.77 15.44
C TRP A 94 -5.19 25.15 14.91
N GLN A 95 -6.20 25.22 14.04
CA GLN A 95 -6.79 26.48 13.59
C GLN A 95 -7.42 27.26 14.75
N GLY A 96 -8.15 26.57 15.64
CA GLY A 96 -8.72 27.18 16.85
C GLY A 96 -7.64 27.75 17.78
N LEU A 97 -6.60 26.96 18.09
CA LEU A 97 -5.48 27.41 18.91
C LEU A 97 -4.75 28.63 18.30
N LEU A 98 -4.59 28.66 16.98
CA LEU A 98 -3.98 29.80 16.30
C LEU A 98 -4.85 31.06 16.39
N ALA A 99 -6.18 30.92 16.24
CA ALA A 99 -7.12 32.01 16.37
C ALA A 99 -7.11 32.60 17.80
N ASP A 100 -7.04 31.75 18.82
CA ASP A 100 -6.95 32.18 20.23
C ASP A 100 -5.65 32.96 20.51
N LEU A 101 -4.52 32.53 19.94
CA LEU A 101 -3.25 33.26 20.02
C LEU A 101 -3.31 34.62 19.34
N GLN A 102 -3.96 34.71 18.17
CA GLN A 102 -4.15 35.97 17.46
C GLN A 102 -5.10 36.91 18.22
N GLY A 103 -6.17 36.37 18.83
CA GLY A 103 -7.06 37.13 19.72
C GLY A 103 -6.33 37.67 20.96
N HIS A 104 -5.50 36.85 21.61
CA HIS A 104 -4.72 37.25 22.78
C HIS A 104 -3.66 38.32 22.48
N THR A 105 -3.02 38.27 21.30
CA THR A 105 -2.04 39.28 20.89
C THR A 105 -2.69 40.63 20.56
N VAL A 106 -3.94 40.64 20.07
CA VAL A 106 -4.72 41.87 19.86
C VAL A 106 -5.25 42.45 21.17
N TYR A 107 -5.74 41.60 22.08
CA TYR A 107 -6.23 42.05 23.39
C TYR A 107 -5.10 42.66 24.25
N ASN A 108 -3.90 42.06 24.24
CA ASN A 108 -2.74 42.60 24.96
C ASN A 108 -2.23 43.94 24.39
N LYS A 109 -2.27 44.14 23.05
CA LYS A 109 -1.90 45.43 22.44
C LYS A 109 -2.86 46.57 22.82
N CYS A 110 -4.15 46.28 22.98
CA CYS A 110 -5.13 47.31 23.34
C CYS A 110 -5.06 47.71 24.82
N GLN A 111 -4.71 46.80 25.74
CA GLN A 111 -4.54 47.15 27.17
C GLN A 111 -3.22 47.88 27.45
N GLN A 112 -2.15 47.61 26.69
CA GLN A 112 -0.86 48.27 26.93
C GLN A 112 -0.78 49.71 26.40
N GLN A 113 -1.78 50.16 25.62
CA GLN A 113 -1.84 51.53 25.08
C GLN A 113 -2.55 52.53 26.02
N GLN A 114 -3.19 52.10 27.11
CA GLN A 114 -3.81 53.00 28.08
C GLN A 114 -2.92 53.41 29.25
N GLN A 115 -1.69 52.89 29.36
CA GLN A 115 -0.79 53.21 30.48
C GLN A 115 0.48 53.99 30.13
N ASN A 116 0.70 54.36 28.86
CA ASN A 116 1.98 54.96 28.43
C ASN A 116 1.86 56.27 27.63
N THR A 117 0.90 57.14 27.99
CA THR A 117 0.75 58.47 27.38
C THR A 117 1.49 59.59 28.11
N GLN A 118 2.49 59.28 28.94
CA GLN A 118 3.28 60.31 29.59
C GLN A 118 4.73 59.92 29.82
N GLN A 119 5.48 59.69 28.73
CA GLN A 119 6.84 60.24 28.60
C GLN A 119 7.46 59.98 27.23
N GLN A 120 7.98 61.07 26.69
CA GLN A 120 9.20 61.16 25.89
C GLN A 120 9.11 60.83 24.39
N GLN A 121 8.85 61.91 23.67
CA GLN A 121 9.61 62.32 22.49
C GLN A 121 11.10 62.02 22.66
N ALA A 122 11.62 61.01 21.97
CA ALA A 122 12.93 60.97 21.33
C ALA A 122 13.13 59.60 20.67
N VAL A 123 13.88 59.60 19.57
CA VAL A 123 14.40 58.42 18.86
C VAL A 123 13.41 57.75 17.89
N GLN A 124 13.18 58.51 16.83
CA GLN A 124 12.97 58.01 15.49
C GLN A 124 14.08 57.00 15.10
N GLN A 125 13.73 56.04 14.25
CA GLN A 125 14.62 55.32 13.33
C GLN A 125 15.23 53.97 13.76
N VAL A 126 14.43 52.90 13.96
CA VAL A 126 14.75 51.55 13.44
C VAL A 126 13.48 50.69 13.35
N ALA A 127 12.64 50.84 12.32
CA ALA A 127 11.46 49.98 12.15
C ALA A 127 11.10 49.78 10.66
N ALA A 128 11.99 49.15 9.89
CA ALA A 128 11.68 48.76 8.52
C ALA A 128 12.60 47.64 7.99
N THR A 129 12.71 46.48 8.66
CA THR A 129 13.43 45.33 8.06
C THR A 129 12.88 43.93 8.40
N GLN A 130 11.82 43.78 9.20
CA GLN A 130 11.46 42.45 9.73
C GLN A 130 10.11 41.89 9.28
N GLN A 131 9.67 42.16 8.05
CA GLN A 131 8.47 41.54 7.48
C GLN A 131 8.66 40.87 6.10
N GLN A 132 9.84 40.89 5.49
CA GLN A 132 10.04 40.31 4.15
C GLN A 132 10.61 38.89 4.11
N HIS A 133 11.16 38.36 5.21
CA HIS A 133 11.98 37.13 5.13
C HIS A 133 11.18 35.80 5.15
N VAL A 134 9.91 35.81 5.53
CA VAL A 134 9.14 34.55 5.68
C VAL A 134 8.50 34.09 4.37
N VAL A 135 8.14 35.00 3.46
CA VAL A 135 7.50 34.65 2.18
C VAL A 135 8.50 34.12 1.16
N GLN A 136 9.78 34.50 1.25
CA GLN A 136 10.80 34.10 0.28
C GLN A 136 11.29 32.65 0.48
N GLN A 137 11.19 32.10 1.71
CA GLN A 137 11.66 30.75 2.00
C GLN A 137 10.68 29.65 1.52
N SER A 138 9.37 29.93 1.50
CA SER A 138 8.37 28.95 1.05
C SER A 138 8.32 28.76 -0.47
N VAL A 139 8.56 29.83 -1.25
CA VAL A 139 8.59 29.73 -2.72
C VAL A 139 9.76 28.92 -3.25
N GLN A 140 10.91 28.92 -2.55
CA GLN A 140 12.10 28.19 -2.99
C GLN A 140 12.01 26.68 -2.71
N ALA A 141 11.35 26.28 -1.61
CA ALA A 141 11.08 24.87 -1.32
C ALA A 141 10.07 24.26 -2.32
N GLN A 142 9.08 25.04 -2.75
CA GLN A 142 8.06 24.56 -3.70
C GLN A 142 8.59 24.40 -5.13
N GLN A 143 9.56 25.23 -5.55
CA GLN A 143 10.21 25.08 -6.87
C GLN A 143 11.11 23.83 -6.96
N MET A 144 11.78 23.43 -5.88
CA MET A 144 12.62 22.22 -5.88
C MET A 144 11.77 20.94 -5.93
N ALA A 145 10.62 20.91 -5.23
CA ALA A 145 9.68 19.79 -5.29
C ALA A 145 9.06 19.62 -6.70
N ALA A 146 8.73 20.73 -7.37
CA ALA A 146 8.21 20.70 -8.74
C ALA A 146 9.26 20.19 -9.75
N ALA A 147 10.53 20.56 -9.59
CA ALA A 147 11.61 20.09 -10.46
C ALA A 147 11.88 18.57 -10.30
N ALA A 148 11.83 18.05 -9.07
CA ALA A 148 12.00 16.63 -8.80
C ALA A 148 10.86 15.78 -9.38
N ALA A 149 9.62 16.26 -9.29
CA ALA A 149 8.45 15.58 -9.87
C ALA A 149 8.51 15.53 -11.41
N ALA A 150 8.96 16.62 -12.05
CA ALA A 150 9.14 16.65 -13.50
C ALA A 150 10.21 15.66 -14.00
N GLN A 151 11.29 15.47 -13.23
CA GLN A 151 12.37 14.54 -13.59
C GLN A 151 11.92 13.07 -13.49
N GLN A 152 11.10 12.71 -12.49
CA GLN A 152 10.51 11.36 -12.41
C GLN A 152 9.50 11.09 -13.53
N ALA A 153 8.68 12.10 -13.90
CA ALA A 153 7.72 11.95 -14.99
C ALA A 153 8.40 11.69 -16.35
N ALA A 154 9.52 12.37 -16.62
CA ALA A 154 10.29 12.17 -17.85
C ALA A 154 10.89 10.75 -17.96
N LEU A 155 11.40 10.21 -16.85
CA LEU A 155 11.95 8.85 -16.79
C LEU A 155 10.87 7.78 -17.02
N GLN A 156 9.66 8.00 -16.50
CA GLN A 156 8.54 7.08 -16.67
C GLN A 156 8.03 7.08 -18.13
N GLN A 157 8.10 8.23 -18.82
CA GLN A 157 7.71 8.33 -20.23
C GLN A 157 8.70 7.60 -21.17
N GLN A 158 10.01 7.63 -20.86
CA GLN A 158 11.00 6.82 -21.59
C GLN A 158 10.81 5.31 -21.38
N ALA A 159 10.45 4.88 -20.15
CA ALA A 159 10.16 3.48 -19.86
C ALA A 159 8.92 2.95 -20.61
N ALA A 160 7.90 3.79 -20.80
CA ALA A 160 6.67 3.43 -21.52
C ALA A 160 6.92 3.18 -23.03
N LEU A 161 7.81 3.94 -23.67
CA LEU A 161 8.14 3.76 -25.09
C LEU A 161 8.93 2.46 -25.35
N GLN A 162 9.76 2.01 -24.40
CA GLN A 162 10.45 0.71 -24.52
C GLN A 162 9.48 -0.48 -24.47
N GLN A 163 8.35 -0.37 -23.75
CA GLN A 163 7.37 -1.47 -23.66
C GLN A 163 6.51 -1.64 -24.92
N GLN A 164 6.46 -0.64 -25.82
CA GLN A 164 5.69 -0.77 -27.07
C GLN A 164 6.41 -1.57 -28.16
N GLN A 165 7.70 -1.91 -27.97
CA GLN A 165 8.48 -2.72 -28.92
C GLN A 165 8.42 -4.23 -28.65
N VAL A 166 7.68 -4.70 -27.64
CA VAL A 166 7.50 -6.14 -27.43
C VAL A 166 6.52 -6.68 -28.48
N PRO A 167 6.90 -7.64 -29.33
CA PRO A 167 6.01 -8.17 -30.38
C PRO A 167 4.72 -8.70 -29.77
N ARG A 168 3.58 -8.16 -30.21
CA ARG A 168 2.26 -8.61 -29.79
C ARG A 168 2.08 -10.08 -30.21
N PRO A 169 1.78 -11.01 -29.29
CA PRO A 169 1.55 -12.40 -29.66
C PRO A 169 0.32 -12.49 -30.59
N PRO A 170 0.38 -13.34 -31.64
CA PRO A 170 -0.67 -13.42 -32.65
C PRO A 170 -1.99 -13.85 -32.03
N HIS A 171 -3.07 -13.17 -32.43
CA HIS A 171 -4.43 -13.48 -32.03
C HIS A 171 -4.83 -14.85 -32.61
N PRO A 172 -5.47 -15.74 -31.82
CA PRO A 172 -5.97 -17.00 -32.36
C PRO A 172 -7.11 -16.75 -33.37
N PRO A 173 -7.26 -17.60 -34.40
CA PRO A 173 -8.27 -17.43 -35.43
C PRO A 173 -9.69 -17.56 -34.84
N ALA A 174 -10.59 -16.68 -35.27
CA ALA A 174 -12.01 -16.76 -34.95
C ALA A 174 -12.60 -18.06 -35.51
N TYR A 175 -13.14 -18.91 -34.64
CA TYR A 175 -13.85 -20.11 -35.07
C TYR A 175 -15.13 -19.74 -35.82
N PRO A 176 -15.44 -20.40 -36.95
CA PRO A 176 -16.68 -20.15 -37.69
C PRO A 176 -17.89 -20.67 -36.88
N ALA A 177 -18.82 -19.76 -36.63
CA ALA A 177 -20.12 -20.08 -36.07
C ALA A 177 -21.00 -20.72 -37.16
N ASN A 178 -20.93 -22.04 -37.33
CA ASN A 178 -22.06 -22.77 -37.88
C ASN A 178 -22.00 -24.26 -37.53
N VAL A 179 -22.75 -24.64 -36.50
CA VAL A 179 -23.18 -26.02 -36.30
C VAL A 179 -24.71 -26.01 -36.28
N PRO A 180 -25.39 -26.54 -37.31
CA PRO A 180 -26.83 -26.71 -37.27
C PRO A 180 -27.14 -27.81 -36.25
N ARG A 181 -27.89 -27.48 -35.20
CA ARG A 181 -28.49 -28.49 -34.33
C ARG A 181 -29.43 -29.37 -35.16
N ARG A 182 -29.24 -30.69 -35.09
CA ARG A 182 -30.27 -31.67 -35.37
C ARG A 182 -30.31 -32.68 -34.24
#